data_AF-A0A925VCV1-F1
#
_entry.id   AF-A0A925VCV1-F1
#
_cell.length_a   1.000
_cell.length_b   1.000
_cell.length_c   1.000
_cell.angle_alpha   90.00
_cell.angle_beta   90.00
_cell.angle_gamma   90.00
#
_symmetry.space_group_name_H-M   'P 1'
#
loop_
_entity.id
_entity.type
_entity.pdbx_description
1 polymer ?
#
loop_
_entity_poly.entity_id
_entity_poly.type
_entity_poly.pdbx_seq_one_letter_code
_entity_poly.pdbx_strand_id
1 'polypeptide(L)'
;MTSDATTSSSAQESFTAGSTSSSDAETSASADSGSDTTTGEGCGNGVVDGPELCDDGDGIDGNGCNNDCAPSGRELWTVTYDGVEHLSDRPSGLAVASDDSVLVVGYEDAMPQGLPLIHRYDRDGVAL
;
A
#
# COMPACT_ATOMS: atom_id res chain seq x y z
N MET A 1 -41.84 -42.05 -14.41
CA MET A 1 -41.07 -41.05 -15.19
C MET A 1 -40.64 -40.00 -14.17
N THR A 2 -39.66 -40.35 -13.33
CA THR A 2 -38.25 -39.87 -13.39
C THR A 2 -38.20 -38.35 -13.19
N SER A 3 -37.93 -37.85 -11.96
CA SER A 3 -36.59 -37.45 -11.44
C SER A 3 -35.95 -36.37 -12.35
N ASP A 4 -35.45 -35.22 -11.89
CA ASP A 4 -34.45 -35.00 -10.84
C ASP A 4 -34.30 -33.51 -10.48
N ALA A 5 -33.78 -33.26 -9.27
CA ALA A 5 -33.11 -32.02 -8.89
C ALA A 5 -31.75 -31.91 -9.57
N THR A 6 -31.22 -30.71 -9.85
CA THR A 6 -29.80 -30.38 -9.62
C THR A 6 -29.42 -28.94 -9.95
N THR A 7 -28.75 -28.33 -8.99
CA THR A 7 -27.75 -27.27 -9.07
C THR A 7 -26.81 -27.41 -10.28
N SER A 8 -26.45 -26.30 -10.91
CA SER A 8 -25.22 -26.16 -11.72
C SER A 8 -24.79 -24.70 -11.63
N SER A 9 -23.84 -24.34 -10.76
CA SER A 9 -22.40 -24.55 -10.87
C SER A 9 -21.84 -23.90 -12.14
N SER A 10 -21.40 -22.64 -11.99
CA SER A 10 -20.60 -21.93 -12.98
C SER A 10 -19.26 -22.65 -13.11
N ALA A 11 -19.01 -23.17 -14.31
CA ALA A 11 -17.75 -23.82 -14.66
C ALA A 11 -16.58 -22.85 -14.48
N GLN A 12 -15.57 -23.30 -13.73
CA GLN A 12 -14.26 -22.68 -13.68
C GLN A 12 -13.56 -22.93 -15.01
N GLU A 13 -13.15 -21.85 -15.69
CA GLU A 13 -12.29 -21.97 -16.85
C GLU A 13 -10.86 -22.26 -16.39
N SER A 14 -10.37 -23.39 -16.88
CA SER A 14 -9.06 -23.94 -16.62
C SER A 14 -8.08 -23.38 -17.66
N PHE A 15 -7.00 -22.75 -17.22
CA PHE A 15 -5.85 -22.48 -18.08
C PHE A 15 -4.57 -23.00 -17.42
N THR A 16 -4.14 -24.19 -17.86
CA THR A 16 -2.79 -24.74 -17.76
C THR A 16 -2.27 -24.77 -19.21
N ALA A 17 -1.02 -24.54 -19.60
CA ALA A 17 0.27 -24.53 -18.93
C ALA A 17 1.25 -23.66 -19.77
N GLY A 18 2.35 -23.21 -19.18
CA GLY A 18 3.42 -22.56 -19.95
C GLY A 18 4.65 -22.20 -19.14
N SER A 19 5.21 -23.16 -18.38
CA SER A 19 6.54 -22.99 -17.80
C SER A 19 7.58 -22.93 -18.91
N THR A 20 8.28 -21.80 -19.03
CA THR A 20 9.58 -21.75 -19.72
C THR A 20 10.62 -21.40 -18.67
N SER A 21 11.46 -22.38 -18.36
CA SER A 21 12.69 -22.17 -17.60
C SER A 21 13.67 -21.42 -18.48
N SER A 22 14.31 -20.39 -17.96
CA SER A 22 15.60 -19.91 -18.45
C SER A 22 16.41 -19.51 -17.24
N SER A 23 17.32 -20.42 -16.89
CA SER A 23 18.39 -20.20 -15.95
C SER A 23 19.54 -19.59 -16.72
N ASP A 24 19.92 -18.36 -16.40
CA ASP A 24 21.27 -17.88 -16.63
C ASP A 24 21.73 -17.21 -15.34
N ALA A 25 22.70 -17.87 -14.72
CA ALA A 25 23.42 -17.40 -13.56
C ALA A 25 24.44 -16.36 -14.04
N GLU A 26 24.44 -15.18 -13.44
CA GLU A 26 25.66 -14.38 -13.36
C GLU A 26 25.83 -13.91 -11.92
N THR A 27 26.86 -14.47 -11.30
CA THR A 27 27.38 -14.11 -10.00
C THR A 27 28.04 -12.74 -10.09
N SER A 28 27.62 -11.81 -9.26
CA SER A 28 28.49 -10.75 -8.78
C SER A 28 28.06 -10.41 -7.36
N ALA A 29 28.71 -11.10 -6.42
CA ALA A 29 28.73 -10.72 -5.03
C ALA A 29 29.43 -9.36 -4.91
N SER A 30 28.71 -8.34 -4.45
CA SER A 30 29.32 -7.19 -3.80
C SER A 30 29.01 -7.31 -2.32
N ALA A 31 29.86 -8.09 -1.65
CA ALA A 31 30.15 -7.83 -0.25
C ALA A 31 30.86 -6.48 -0.20
N ASP A 32 30.14 -5.41 0.13
CA ASP A 32 30.73 -4.30 0.85
C ASP A 32 30.26 -4.41 2.30
N SER A 33 31.11 -5.08 3.07
CA SER A 33 30.94 -5.29 4.49
C SER A 33 31.10 -3.96 5.22
N GLY A 34 30.01 -3.24 5.35
CA GLY A 34 29.73 -2.29 6.43
C GLY A 34 28.90 -2.94 7.54
N SER A 35 29.08 -4.24 7.78
CA SER A 35 28.57 -4.93 8.97
C SER A 35 29.50 -4.56 10.12
N ASP A 36 29.26 -3.41 10.74
CA ASP A 36 29.83 -3.07 12.04
C ASP A 36 28.71 -2.66 12.99
N THR A 37 28.20 -3.69 13.66
CA THR A 37 27.69 -3.67 15.02
C THR A 37 26.63 -2.61 15.33
N THR A 38 25.35 -2.98 15.28
CA THR A 38 24.46 -3.28 16.43
C THR A 38 22.99 -3.34 15.92
N THR A 39 22.22 -4.37 16.30
CA THR A 39 20.74 -4.53 16.07
C THR A 39 20.20 -4.75 14.64
N GLY A 40 20.79 -5.64 13.82
CA GLY A 40 20.32 -5.81 12.42
C GLY A 40 20.54 -7.20 11.81
N GLU A 41 19.88 -8.24 12.35
CA GLU A 41 19.89 -9.59 11.74
C GLU A 41 18.58 -9.97 11.04
N GLY A 42 17.62 -9.04 10.92
CA GLY A 42 16.34 -9.26 10.25
C GLY A 42 15.90 -8.14 9.29
N CYS A 43 16.22 -6.88 9.58
CA CYS A 43 15.80 -5.75 8.77
C CYS A 43 16.10 -5.87 7.26
N GLY A 44 15.08 -5.57 6.46
CA GLY A 44 15.13 -5.56 5.01
C GLY A 44 14.96 -6.94 4.39
N ASN A 45 14.42 -7.93 5.13
CA ASN A 45 14.20 -9.29 4.64
C ASN A 45 12.77 -9.55 4.13
N GLY A 46 11.89 -8.56 4.24
CA GLY A 46 10.48 -8.59 3.86
C GLY A 46 9.54 -9.14 4.94
N VAL A 47 10.04 -9.38 6.16
CA VAL A 47 9.33 -10.02 7.26
C VAL A 47 9.61 -9.28 8.56
N VAL A 48 8.57 -8.63 9.10
CA VAL A 48 8.65 -7.98 10.42
C VAL A 48 8.73 -9.05 11.52
N ASP A 49 9.91 -9.23 12.11
CA ASP A 49 10.18 -10.23 13.14
C ASP A 49 10.68 -9.60 14.45
N GLY A 50 10.40 -10.28 15.58
CA GLY A 50 10.98 -9.94 16.88
C GLY A 50 10.77 -8.46 17.29
N PRO A 51 11.83 -7.65 17.44
CA PRO A 51 11.77 -6.25 17.87
C PRO A 51 11.58 -5.22 16.74
N GLU A 52 11.44 -5.65 15.49
CA GLU A 52 11.31 -4.75 14.34
C GLU A 52 9.98 -4.00 14.34
N LEU A 53 10.01 -2.71 14.00
CA LEU A 53 8.79 -1.89 13.88
C LEU A 53 8.26 -1.83 12.45
N CYS A 54 9.13 -2.11 11.48
CA CYS A 54 8.83 -2.22 10.06
C CYS A 54 9.85 -3.14 9.39
N ASP A 55 9.52 -3.56 8.17
CA ASP A 55 10.41 -4.18 7.20
C ASP A 55 9.76 -4.00 5.83
N ASP A 56 10.45 -3.37 4.88
CA ASP A 56 9.98 -3.14 3.51
C ASP A 56 10.74 -3.96 2.45
N GLY A 57 11.56 -4.91 2.89
CA GLY A 57 12.21 -5.89 2.03
C GLY A 57 13.48 -5.41 1.33
N ASP A 58 14.03 -4.26 1.71
CA ASP A 58 15.37 -3.83 1.30
C ASP A 58 16.11 -3.05 2.40
N GLY A 59 17.35 -2.66 2.12
CA GLY A 59 18.21 -1.90 3.06
C GLY A 59 18.38 -0.43 2.67
N ILE A 60 17.37 0.17 2.03
CA ILE A 60 17.43 1.55 1.55
C ILE A 60 16.76 2.45 2.56
N ASP A 61 17.50 3.34 3.22
CA ASP A 61 16.86 4.29 4.14
C ASP A 61 15.92 5.26 3.40
N GLY A 62 14.79 5.58 4.03
CA GLY A 62 13.90 6.66 3.57
C GLY A 62 12.76 6.26 2.64
N ASN A 63 12.57 4.98 2.33
CA ASN A 63 11.53 4.47 1.42
C ASN A 63 10.39 3.69 2.13
N GLY A 64 10.46 3.52 3.46
CA GLY A 64 9.44 2.82 4.22
C GLY A 64 9.96 2.40 5.58
N CYS A 65 11.07 1.66 5.56
CA CYS A 65 11.80 1.22 6.74
C CYS A 65 13.28 1.60 6.62
N ASN A 66 13.88 2.07 7.72
CA ASN A 66 15.32 2.34 7.75
C ASN A 66 16.08 1.07 8.16
N ASN A 67 17.40 1.06 7.93
CA ASN A 67 18.30 -0.03 8.32
C ASN A 67 18.39 -0.30 9.83
N ASP A 68 17.81 0.56 10.67
CA ASP A 68 17.65 0.39 12.12
C ASP A 68 16.27 -0.17 12.53
N CYS A 69 15.47 -0.62 11.56
CA CYS A 69 14.11 -1.16 11.70
C CYS A 69 13.10 -0.20 12.32
N ALA A 70 13.37 1.10 12.19
CA ALA A 70 12.42 2.15 12.48
C ALA A 70 11.76 2.66 11.19
N PRO A 71 10.47 3.02 11.22
CA PRO A 71 9.81 3.62 10.06
C PRO A 71 10.54 4.87 9.60
N SER A 72 10.72 5.02 8.29
CA SER A 72 11.39 6.17 7.69
C SER A 72 10.63 7.50 7.91
N GLY A 73 9.36 7.42 8.28
CA GLY A 73 8.49 8.58 8.52
C GLY A 73 7.67 8.42 9.79
N ARG A 74 7.12 9.56 10.24
CA ARG A 74 6.09 9.59 11.28
C ARG A 74 4.80 10.14 10.69
N GLU A 75 3.67 9.55 11.07
CA GLU A 75 2.37 10.13 10.77
C GLU A 75 2.27 11.51 11.44
N LEU A 76 1.93 12.54 10.65
CA LEU A 76 1.72 13.89 11.18
C LEU A 76 0.25 14.11 11.56
N TRP A 77 -0.66 13.71 10.67
CA TRP A 77 -2.10 13.78 10.86
C TRP A 77 -2.81 12.80 9.94
N THR A 78 -4.01 12.42 10.37
CA THR A 78 -4.99 11.66 9.60
C THR A 78 -6.34 12.36 9.70
N VAL A 79 -7.03 12.51 8.57
CA VAL A 79 -8.39 13.02 8.53
C VAL A 79 -9.29 12.00 7.87
N THR A 80 -10.40 11.67 8.54
CA THR A 80 -11.49 10.90 7.94
C THR A 80 -12.53 11.86 7.40
N TYR A 81 -12.92 11.66 6.16
CA TYR A 81 -14.06 12.33 5.55
C TYR A 81 -15.18 11.30 5.35
N ASP A 82 -16.39 11.71 5.72
CA ASP A 82 -17.62 10.92 5.62
C ASP A 82 -18.70 11.88 5.14
N GLY A 83 -19.16 11.67 3.91
CA GLY A 83 -20.14 12.53 3.24
C GLY A 83 -21.50 12.49 3.91
N VAL A 84 -22.43 13.34 3.44
CA VAL A 84 -23.76 13.47 4.06
C VAL A 84 -24.60 12.19 3.98
N GLU A 85 -24.37 11.37 2.96
CA GLU A 85 -25.07 10.09 2.76
C GLU A 85 -24.36 8.91 3.46
N HIS A 86 -23.18 9.13 4.03
CA HIS A 86 -22.37 8.11 4.72
C HIS A 86 -22.10 6.84 3.88
N LEU A 87 -21.98 7.01 2.56
CA LEU A 87 -21.69 5.91 1.64
C LEU A 87 -20.17 5.79 1.43
N SER A 88 -19.76 5.11 0.35
CA SER A 88 -18.34 4.90 0.07
C SER A 88 -17.71 6.14 -0.55
N ASP A 89 -17.04 6.95 0.27
CA ASP A 89 -16.28 8.10 -0.21
C ASP A 89 -14.82 7.73 -0.47
N ARG A 90 -14.28 8.14 -1.62
CA ARG A 90 -12.96 7.66 -2.07
C ARG A 90 -12.09 8.80 -2.57
N PRO A 91 -10.90 9.00 -1.97
CA PRO A 91 -9.91 9.87 -2.56
C PRO A 91 -9.37 9.24 -3.84
N SER A 92 -9.11 10.08 -4.84
CA SER A 92 -8.54 9.70 -6.14
C SER A 92 -7.14 10.27 -6.37
N GLY A 93 -6.81 11.38 -5.71
CA GLY A 93 -5.51 12.02 -5.79
C GLY A 93 -5.30 13.05 -4.71
N LEU A 94 -4.04 13.42 -4.49
CA LEU A 94 -3.63 14.47 -3.58
C LEU A 94 -2.53 15.32 -4.21
N ALA A 95 -2.47 16.59 -3.82
CA ALA A 95 -1.42 17.52 -4.22
C ALA A 95 -1.07 18.48 -3.09
N VAL A 96 0.20 18.83 -2.98
CA VAL A 96 0.66 19.88 -2.05
C VAL A 96 0.71 21.20 -2.83
N ALA A 97 0.02 22.22 -2.33
CA ALA A 97 0.03 23.56 -2.90
C ALA A 97 1.28 24.33 -2.48
N SER A 98 1.53 25.46 -3.16
CA SER A 98 2.69 26.32 -2.88
C SER A 98 2.65 27.02 -1.51
N ASP A 99 1.51 26.98 -0.81
CA ASP A 99 1.33 27.51 0.55
C ASP A 99 1.28 26.43 1.63
N ASP A 100 1.84 25.24 1.33
CA ASP A 100 1.89 24.06 2.18
C ASP A 100 0.52 23.45 2.55
N SER A 101 -0.57 23.89 1.90
CA SER A 101 -1.86 23.22 2.03
C SER A 101 -1.92 21.95 1.18
N VAL A 102 -2.65 20.95 1.65
CA VAL A 102 -2.89 19.69 0.93
C VAL A 102 -4.28 19.73 0.32
N LEU A 103 -4.37 19.54 -0.99
CA LEU A 103 -5.62 19.31 -1.69
C LEU A 103 -5.83 17.82 -1.88
N VAL A 104 -7.02 17.33 -1.52
CA VAL A 104 -7.47 15.96 -1.76
C VAL A 104 -8.66 16.01 -2.70
N VAL A 105 -8.58 15.29 -3.80
CA VAL A 105 -9.64 15.21 -4.81
C VAL A 105 -10.20 13.79 -4.89
N GLY A 106 -11.49 13.65 -5.14
CA GLY A 106 -12.13 12.34 -5.14
C GLY A 106 -13.59 12.37 -5.55
N TYR A 107 -14.30 11.34 -5.15
CA TYR A 107 -15.74 11.25 -5.30
C TYR A 107 -16.38 10.81 -3.99
N GLU A 108 -17.52 11.42 -3.68
CA GLU A 108 -18.43 10.93 -2.66
C GLU A 108 -19.53 10.13 -3.35
N ASP A 109 -19.85 8.95 -2.83
CA ASP A 109 -20.97 8.17 -3.35
C ASP A 109 -22.25 8.85 -2.85
N ALA A 110 -22.97 9.49 -3.76
CA ALA A 110 -24.29 10.05 -3.48
C ALA A 110 -25.32 9.44 -4.44
N MET A 111 -26.54 9.21 -3.98
CA MET A 111 -27.63 8.79 -4.88
C MET A 111 -28.33 10.03 -5.45
N PRO A 112 -28.52 10.15 -6.78
CA PRO A 112 -28.38 9.11 -7.80
C PRO A 112 -27.03 9.04 -8.54
N GLN A 113 -26.06 9.91 -8.25
CA GLN A 113 -24.72 9.85 -8.85
C GLN A 113 -23.63 10.33 -7.88
N GLY A 114 -22.43 9.75 -8.01
CA GLY A 114 -21.25 10.20 -7.29
C GLY A 114 -20.92 11.65 -7.63
N LEU A 115 -20.60 12.44 -6.60
CA LEU A 115 -20.28 13.85 -6.73
C LEU A 115 -18.77 14.06 -6.63
N PRO A 116 -18.18 14.93 -7.45
CA PRO A 116 -16.77 15.27 -7.30
C PRO A 116 -16.56 16.06 -6.00
N LEU A 117 -15.52 15.69 -5.25
CA LEU A 117 -15.13 16.39 -4.02
C LEU A 117 -13.74 17.00 -4.15
N ILE A 118 -13.54 18.15 -3.52
CA ILE A 118 -12.24 18.78 -3.30
C ILE A 118 -12.18 19.22 -1.84
N HIS A 119 -11.31 18.60 -1.05
CA HIS A 119 -10.97 19.09 0.28
C HIS A 119 -9.62 19.76 0.28
N ARG A 120 -9.48 20.78 1.12
CA ARG A 120 -8.23 21.47 1.35
C ARG A 120 -7.93 21.47 2.84
N TYR A 121 -6.73 21.06 3.19
CA TYR A 121 -6.22 21.01 4.55
C TYR A 121 -4.98 21.89 4.68
N ASP A 122 -4.78 22.51 5.82
CA ASP A 122 -3.47 23.11 6.13
C ASP A 122 -2.42 22.05 6.48
N ARG A 123 -1.20 22.50 6.79
CA ARG A 123 -0.08 21.62 7.15
C ARG A 123 -0.31 20.77 8.41
N ASP A 124 -1.26 21.19 9.24
CA ASP A 124 -1.60 20.58 10.52
C ASP A 124 -2.85 19.67 10.39
N GLY A 125 -3.37 19.49 9.17
CA GLY A 125 -4.51 18.61 8.87
C GLY A 125 -5.88 19.25 9.13
N VAL A 126 -5.95 20.58 9.32
CA VAL A 126 -7.21 21.28 9.57
C VAL A 126 -7.84 21.68 8.24
N ALA A 127 -9.13 21.37 8.07
CA ALA A 127 -9.88 21.75 6.87
C ALA A 127 -10.02 23.29 6.76
N LEU A 128 -9.84 23.81 5.54
CA LEU A 128 -9.88 25.24 5.20
C LEU A 128 -11.16 25.65 4.47
#